data_AF-A0A9D9UNB0-F1
#
_entry.id   AF-A0A9D9UNB0-F1
#
_cell.length_a   1.000
_cell.length_b   1.000
_cell.length_c   1.000
_cell.angle_alpha   90.00
_cell.angle_beta   90.00
_cell.angle_gamma   90.00
#
_symmetry.space_group_name_H-M   'P 1'
#
loop_
_entity.id
_entity.type
_entity.pdbx_description
1 polymer ?
#
loop_
_entity_poly.entity_id
_entity_poly.type
_entity_poly.pdbx_seq_one_letter_code
_entity_poly.pdbx_strand_id
1 'polypeptide(L)' 'MNIALIGYGKMGRAIEEIALRRGHSITCKISSQNLSDFNPRVLQWADVAIEFSTPESAFSNISL' A
#
# COMPACT_ATOMS: atom_id res chain seq x y z
N MET A 1 10.46 1.09 -9.40
CA MET A 1 9.13 1.71 -9.30
C MET A 1 8.92 2.19 -7.88
N ASN A 2 8.08 3.21 -7.74
CA ASN A 2 7.52 3.70 -6.49
C ASN A 2 6.24 2.93 -6.19
N ILE A 3 6.20 2.23 -5.06
CA ILE A 3 5.12 1.30 -4.70
C ILE A 3 4.41 1.81 -3.43
N ALA A 4 3.09 1.96 -3.52
CA ALA A 4 2.23 2.14 -2.36
C ALA A 4 1.76 0.77 -1.84
N LEU A 5 1.81 0.55 -0.52
CA LEU A 5 1.33 -0.67 0.12
C LEU A 5 0.06 -0.38 0.91
N ILE A 6 -1.07 -0.93 0.47
CA ILE A 6 -2.35 -0.87 1.18
C ILE A 6 -2.58 -2.22 1.85
N GLY A 7 -2.51 -2.28 3.18
CA GLY A 7 -2.49 -3.53 3.93
C GLY A 7 -1.09 -3.94 4.35
N TYR A 8 -0.56 -3.27 5.38
CA TYR A 8 0.79 -3.49 5.90
C TYR A 8 0.88 -4.54 7.03
N GLY A 9 0.23 -5.69 6.82
CA GLY A 9 0.31 -6.88 7.68
C GLY A 9 1.54 -7.75 7.39
N LYS A 10 1.44 -9.06 7.66
CA LYS A 10 2.51 -10.03 7.35
C LYS A 10 2.89 -10.02 5.86
N MET A 11 1.88 -10.04 4.99
CA MET A 11 2.09 -10.03 3.54
C MET A 11 2.64 -8.69 3.03
N GLY A 12 2.14 -7.55 3.52
CA GLY A 12 2.68 -6.24 3.18
C GLY A 12 4.17 -6.09 3.51
N ARG A 13 4.62 -6.61 4.66
CA ARG A 13 6.04 -6.64 5.04
C ARG A 13 6.87 -7.54 4.13
N ALA A 14 6.36 -8.72 3.77
CA ALA A 14 7.03 -9.62 2.84
C ALA A 14 7.16 -9.00 1.43
N ILE A 15 6.11 -8.30 0.97
CA ILE A 15 6.12 -7.58 -0.30
C ILE A 15 7.15 -6.45 -0.27
N GLU A 16 7.21 -5.66 0.81
CA GLU A 16 8.25 -4.65 0.97
C GLU A 16 9.67 -5.24 0.86
N GLU A 17 9.97 -6.30 1.60
CA GLU A 17 11.29 -6.92 1.59
C GLU A 17 11.69 -7.37 0.17
N ILE A 18 10.75 -7.93 -0.59
CA ILE A 18 10.96 -8.34 -1.98
C ILE A 18 11.11 -7.12 -2.90
N ALA A 19 10.28 -6.09 -2.74
CA ALA A 19 10.30 -4.87 -3.54
C ALA A 19 11.62 -4.12 -3.38
N LEU A 20 12.09 -3.92 -2.15
CA LEU A 20 13.36 -3.27 -1.85
C LEU A 20 14.54 -4.07 -2.44
N ARG A 21 14.55 -5.41 -2.29
CA ARG A 21 15.57 -6.27 -2.92
C ARG A 21 15.60 -6.19 -4.44
N ARG A 22 14.48 -5.86 -5.08
CA ARG A 22 14.37 -5.66 -6.54
C ARG A 22 14.66 -4.22 -6.99
N GLY A 23 15.10 -3.34 -6.07
CA GLY A 23 15.41 -1.94 -6.39
C GLY A 23 14.17 -1.07 -6.59
N HIS A 24 13.03 -1.43 -5.99
CA HIS A 24 11.85 -0.58 -5.92
C HIS A 24 11.83 0.20 -4.59
N SER A 25 11.07 1.29 -4.56
CA SER A 25 10.89 2.14 -3.38
C SER A 25 9.48 2.01 -2.82
N ILE A 26 9.31 2.10 -1.51
CA ILE A 26 7.99 2.15 -0.87
C ILE A 26 7.63 3.60 -0.57
N THR A 27 6.56 4.12 -1.17
CA THR A 27 6.15 5.52 -1.01
C THR A 27 5.20 5.73 0.17
N CYS A 28 4.35 4.75 0.45
CA CYS A 28 3.47 4.77 1.61
C CYS A 28 3.10 3.36 2.07
N LYS A 29 2.72 3.26 3.35
CA LYS A 29 2.31 2.03 4.02
C LYS A 29 1.03 2.31 4.79
N ILE A 30 -0.08 1.78 4.31
CA ILE A 30 -1.40 1.92 4.92
C ILE A 30 -1.79 0.62 5.61
N SER A 31 -2.34 0.73 6.81
CA SER A 31 -2.81 -0.35 7.66
C SER A 31 -4.05 0.11 8.43
N SER A 32 -4.67 -0.80 9.19
CA SER A 32 -5.77 -0.45 10.09
C SER A 32 -5.40 0.61 11.14
N GLN A 33 -4.11 0.81 11.42
CA GLN A 33 -3.62 1.74 12.44
C GLN A 33 -3.52 3.18 11.94
N ASN A 34 -3.56 3.40 10.62
CA ASN A 34 -3.38 4.71 9.99
C ASN A 34 -4.31 4.91 8.78
N LEU A 35 -5.52 4.35 8.84
CA LEU A 35 -6.54 4.52 7.80
C LEU A 35 -6.91 5.99 7.57
N SER A 36 -6.80 6.84 8.60
CA SER A 36 -7.00 8.31 8.48
C SER A 36 -6.09 8.96 7.45
N ASP A 37 -4.92 8.35 7.19
CA ASP A 37 -3.92 8.88 6.29
C ASP A 37 -4.16 8.44 4.84
N PHE A 38 -5.10 7.50 4.62
CA PHE A 38 -5.37 6.93 3.32
C PHE A 38 -6.26 7.87 2.49
N ASN A 39 -5.62 8.67 1.65
CA ASN A 39 -6.26 9.63 0.75
C ASN A 39 -5.50 9.72 -0.60
N PRO A 40 -6.08 10.31 -1.65
CA PRO A 40 -5.44 10.32 -2.98
C PRO A 40 -4.06 10.99 -3.01
N ARG A 41 -3.76 11.92 -2.10
CA ARG A 41 -2.43 12.58 -2.06
C ARG A 41 -1.33 11.63 -1.67
N VAL A 42 -1.58 10.63 -0.82
CA VAL A 42 -0.53 9.67 -0.43
C VAL A 42 -0.18 8.70 -1.56
N LEU A 43 -1.01 8.62 -2.60
CA LEU A 43 -0.78 7.81 -3.79
C LEU A 43 -0.12 8.59 -4.93
N GLN A 44 -0.03 9.93 -4.84
CA GLN A 44 0.39 10.79 -5.95
C GLN A 44 1.81 10.49 -6.49
N TRP A 45 2.66 9.86 -5.67
CA TRP A 45 4.05 9.52 -6.02
C TRP A 45 4.24 8.05 -6.37
N ALA A 46 3.20 7.22 -6.28
CA ALA A 46 3.27 5.80 -6.56
C ALA A 46 3.06 5.53 -8.06
N ASP A 47 3.92 4.70 -8.64
CA ASP A 47 3.69 4.14 -9.98
C ASP A 47 2.62 3.04 -9.92
N VAL A 48 2.54 2.35 -8.77
CA VAL A 48 1.60 1.25 -8.52
C VAL A 48 1.23 1.17 -7.04
N ALA A 49 -0.03 0.82 -6.76
CA ALA A 49 -0.47 0.41 -5.43
C ALA A 49 -0.66 -1.11 -5.38
N ILE A 50 -0.10 -1.75 -4.37
CA ILE A 50 -0.34 -3.17 -4.08
C ILE A 50 -1.23 -3.25 -2.85
N GLU A 51 -2.43 -3.76 -3.05
CA GLU A 51 -3.43 -3.92 -2.00
C GLU A 51 -3.48 -5.38 -1.50
N PHE A 52 -3.20 -5.57 -0.22
CA PHE A 52 -3.32 -6.83 0.51
C PHE A 52 -4.16 -6.60 1.78
N SER A 53 -5.43 -6.25 1.56
CA SER A 53 -6.44 -5.91 2.58
C SER A 53 -7.44 -7.06 2.79
N THR A 54 -8.53 -6.81 3.52
CA THR A 54 -9.65 -7.75 3.63
C THR A 54 -10.70 -7.50 2.54
N PRO A 55 -11.50 -8.51 2.14
CA PRO A 55 -12.52 -8.35 1.09
C PRO A 55 -13.50 -7.20 1.34
N GLU A 56 -13.83 -6.93 2.59
CA GLU A 56 -14.75 -5.87 3.01
C GLU A 56 -14.19 -4.47 2.75
N SER A 57 -12.86 -4.33 2.72
CA SER A 57 -12.18 -3.05 2.51
C SER A 57 -11.95 -2.73 1.03
N ALA A 58 -11.90 -3.76 0.17
CA ALA A 58 -11.46 -3.64 -1.22
C ALA A 58 -12.26 -2.59 -2.01
N PHE A 59 -13.59 -2.63 -1.96
CA PHE A 59 -14.43 -1.69 -2.71
C PHE A 59 -14.21 -0.24 -2.27
N SER A 60 -14.13 0.01 -0.96
CA SER A 60 -13.90 1.35 -0.43
C SER A 60 -12.50 1.85 -0.83
N ASN A 61 -11.50 0.99 -0.85
CA ASN A 61 -10.12 1.36 -1.14
C ASN A 61 -9.90 1.72 -2.62
N ILE A 62 -10.62 1.09 -3.55
CA ILE A 62 -10.53 1.40 -4.99
C ILE A 62 -11.43 2.56 -5.43
N SER A 63 -12.42 2.92 -4.61
CA SER A 63 -13.39 4.00 -4.90
C SER A 63 -12.93 5.37 -4.37
N LEU A 64 -11.67 5.45 -3.93
CA LEU A 64 -11.04 6.59 -3.27
C LEU A 64 -10.71 7.75 -4.20
#